data_AF-A0A7X5IKI1-F1
#
_entry.id   AF-A0A7X5IKI1-F1
#
_cell.length_a   1.000
_cell.length_b   1.000
_cell.length_c   1.000
_cell.angle_alpha   90.00
_cell.angle_beta   90.00
_cell.angle_gamma   90.00
#
_symmetry.space_group_name_H-M   'P 1'
#
loop_
_entity.id
_entity.type
_entity.pdbx_description
1 polymer ?
#
loop_
_entity_poly.entity_id
_entity_poly.type
_entity_poly.pdbx_seq_one_letter_code
_entity_poly.pdbx_strand_id
1 'polypeptide(L)'
;MTLKEFKEKASQGKVSMGSQLAMRNENIQARKRVNQYTKLKREKSKVCRLLVPKEIALDFDPMTGSVTDEFNADRKFRPLMAPSELALILKEIADSVPETKERLMSRSGVEEWDTSNFSELTEVDKAVFRPYLYPVIYTIPVFNTTLKTMSRNSYGASFIIKVDRDPITNRVIGETPLPLQANYFFRAVAQEEISELKSRVEKGEEDLTDKQLTDKIRQINDARVLVSSEFPSNWVRVIEVPLNPTDMSIDPSFKVGTVTNESMPDFVRLSRYTSELRETILKFRTGAWKNKDVNFDFYEFDMVCPTTGDKPADVGRATRYEKPEMSISEQEGFAKFIDVYREAFGKDEYAEQTVLTSTYFKNYDSSVEKKLLEALSLEIDLANRYVTEEVLINNQEFITTVFGEQGDEILLQAEMGISGKSKGNFNPAKAEEPTYDLNEMTSFDDVDLDMDEITE
;
A
#
# COMPACT_ATOMS: atom_id res chain seq x y z
N MET A 1 48.96 -26.72 30.10
CA MET A 1 49.48 -26.01 28.91
C MET A 1 49.93 -24.65 29.37
N THR A 2 51.19 -24.29 29.16
CA THR A 2 51.70 -22.96 29.49
C THR A 2 51.34 -21.95 28.39
N LEU A 3 51.37 -20.65 28.69
CA LEU A 3 51.07 -19.60 27.69
C LEU A 3 51.99 -19.69 26.46
N LYS A 4 53.25 -20.09 26.67
CA LYS A 4 54.24 -20.31 25.60
C LYS A 4 53.85 -21.48 24.71
N GLU A 5 53.46 -22.61 25.30
CA GLU A 5 52.96 -23.78 24.56
C GLU A 5 51.65 -23.50 23.80
N PHE A 6 50.76 -22.69 24.37
CA PHE A 6 49.51 -22.29 23.71
C PHE A 6 49.81 -21.46 22.45
N LYS A 7 50.69 -20.45 22.54
CA LYS A 7 51.07 -19.60 21.40
C LYS A 7 51.74 -20.38 20.27
N GLU A 8 52.66 -21.29 20.58
CA GLU A 8 53.29 -22.17 19.58
C GLU A 8 52.30 -23.10 18.90
N LYS A 9 51.35 -23.68 19.65
CA LYS A 9 50.34 -24.56 19.05
C LYS A 9 49.30 -23.79 18.24
N ALA A 10 48.95 -22.57 18.64
CA ALA A 10 48.06 -21.69 17.89
C ALA A 10 48.68 -21.22 16.57
N SER A 11 49.96 -20.81 16.58
CA SER A 11 50.66 -20.36 15.36
C SER A 11 50.90 -21.49 14.35
N GLN A 12 50.99 -22.74 14.83
CA GLN A 12 51.11 -23.93 14.00
C GLN A 12 49.74 -24.50 13.55
N GLY A 13 48.62 -23.83 13.86
CA GLY A 13 47.28 -24.32 13.52
C GLY A 13 46.85 -25.60 14.23
N LYS A 14 47.59 -26.04 15.27
CA LYS A 14 47.35 -27.27 16.03
C LYS A 14 46.31 -27.10 17.13
N VAL A 15 45.81 -25.90 17.34
CA VAL A 15 44.71 -25.57 18.25
C VAL A 15 43.67 -24.77 17.48
N SER A 16 42.42 -25.23 17.49
CA SER A 16 41.30 -24.49 16.91
C SER A 16 41.07 -23.22 17.74
N MET A 17 41.32 -22.06 17.14
CA MET A 17 41.16 -20.75 17.78
C MET A 17 39.70 -20.27 17.84
N GLY A 18 38.80 -20.98 17.17
CA GLY A 18 37.35 -20.75 17.21
C GLY A 18 36.57 -22.07 17.33
N SER A 19 35.25 -21.97 17.44
CA SER A 19 34.38 -23.14 17.32
C SER A 19 34.44 -23.65 15.87
N GLN A 20 34.89 -24.90 15.67
CA GLN A 20 35.03 -25.49 14.32
C GLN A 20 33.74 -25.46 13.49
N LEU A 21 32.58 -25.49 14.15
CA LEU A 21 31.27 -25.42 13.52
C LEU A 21 30.57 -24.07 13.74
N ALA A 22 31.30 -23.05 14.19
CA ALA A 22 30.77 -21.74 14.58
C ALA A 22 29.60 -21.76 15.59
N MET A 23 29.39 -22.87 16.31
CA MET A 23 28.28 -23.03 17.27
C MET A 23 28.42 -22.12 18.52
N ARG A 24 29.61 -21.58 18.75
CA ARG A 24 29.89 -20.59 19.81
C ARG A 24 29.84 -19.15 19.28
N ASN A 25 29.12 -18.92 18.18
CA ASN A 25 28.89 -17.58 17.64
C ASN A 25 27.67 -16.96 18.35
N GLU A 26 27.94 -16.03 19.26
CA GLU A 26 26.91 -15.30 20.03
C GLU A 26 25.92 -14.55 19.12
N ASN A 27 26.36 -14.13 17.92
CA ASN A 27 25.48 -13.47 16.94
C ASN A 27 24.45 -14.43 16.30
N ILE A 28 24.74 -15.74 16.25
CA ILE A 28 23.80 -16.77 15.74
C ILE A 28 22.86 -17.22 16.85
N GLN A 29 23.31 -17.12 18.11
CA GLN A 29 22.52 -17.52 19.29
C GLN A 29 21.38 -16.54 19.58
N ALA A 30 21.52 -15.27 19.20
CA ALA A 30 20.44 -14.29 19.23
C ALA A 30 19.82 -14.13 17.84
N ARG A 31 18.61 -14.68 17.62
CA ARG A 31 17.84 -14.38 16.40
C ARG A 31 17.47 -12.90 16.43
N LYS A 32 18.16 -12.07 15.64
CA LYS A 32 17.80 -10.66 15.43
C LYS A 32 16.36 -10.66 14.90
N ARG A 33 15.39 -10.29 15.74
CA ARG A 33 14.01 -10.12 15.28
C ARG A 33 14.03 -9.00 14.24
N VAL A 34 13.43 -9.24 13.09
CA VAL A 34 13.28 -8.20 12.07
C VAL A 34 12.43 -7.10 12.70
N ASN A 35 12.88 -5.85 12.61
CA ASN A 35 12.08 -4.73 13.08
C ASN A 35 10.74 -4.75 12.34
N GLN A 36 9.66 -4.47 13.04
CA GLN A 36 8.31 -4.39 12.50
C GLN A 36 7.65 -3.13 13.07
N TYR A 37 6.87 -2.46 12.25
CA TYR A 37 5.97 -1.41 12.70
C TYR A 37 4.67 -2.07 13.14
N THR A 38 4.17 -1.66 14.30
CA THR A 38 2.81 -2.01 14.71
C THR A 38 1.82 -1.28 13.80
N LYS A 39 0.68 -1.93 13.51
CA LYS A 39 -0.36 -1.31 12.69
C LYS A 39 -1.06 -0.20 13.47
N LEU A 40 -1.48 0.85 12.77
CA LEU A 40 -2.33 1.89 13.37
C LEU A 40 -3.70 1.28 13.67
N LYS A 41 -4.00 1.10 14.96
CA LYS A 41 -5.30 0.58 15.39
C LYS A 41 -6.36 1.68 15.39
N ARG A 42 -7.51 1.38 14.76
CA ARG A 42 -8.72 2.22 14.81
C ARG A 42 -9.67 1.66 15.86
N GLU A 43 -9.60 2.24 17.05
CA GLU A 43 -10.40 1.81 18.19
C GLU A 43 -11.48 2.83 18.52
N LYS A 44 -12.59 2.37 19.09
CA LYS A 44 -13.71 3.23 19.48
C LYS A 44 -13.24 4.36 20.40
N SER A 45 -13.71 5.58 20.11
CA SER A 45 -13.36 6.81 20.84
C SER A 45 -11.87 7.18 20.84
N LYS A 46 -11.03 6.47 20.08
CA LYS A 46 -9.62 6.82 19.95
C LYS A 46 -9.49 8.12 19.18
N VAL A 47 -8.74 9.05 19.74
CA VAL A 47 -8.26 10.24 19.05
C VAL A 47 -6.75 10.27 19.10
N CYS A 48 -6.12 10.54 17.97
CA CYS A 48 -4.68 10.74 17.91
C CYS A 48 -4.34 11.64 16.74
N ARG A 49 -3.24 12.35 16.86
CA ARG A 49 -2.65 13.09 15.78
C ARG A 49 -1.69 12.21 15.01
N LEU A 50 -1.81 12.24 13.68
CA LEU A 50 -0.95 11.51 12.78
C LEU A 50 0.01 12.47 12.11
N LEU A 51 1.31 12.16 12.19
CA LEU A 51 2.34 12.83 11.42
C LEU A 51 2.72 11.93 10.24
N VAL A 52 2.35 12.34 9.01
CA VAL A 52 2.66 11.60 7.79
C VAL A 52 3.90 12.21 7.13
N PRO A 53 5.01 11.47 7.01
CA PRO A 53 6.24 11.95 6.39
C PRO A 53 6.02 12.44 4.98
N LYS A 54 6.73 13.52 4.66
CA LYS A 54 6.86 14.05 3.30
C LYS A 54 8.22 13.64 2.73
N GLU A 55 8.28 13.67 1.40
CA GLU A 55 9.49 13.60 0.61
C GLU A 55 9.46 14.70 -0.47
N ILE A 56 10.63 15.12 -0.94
CA ILE A 56 10.74 15.90 -2.18
C ILE A 56 10.96 14.91 -3.32
N ALA A 57 10.10 15.00 -4.34
CA ALA A 57 10.19 14.17 -5.53
C ALA A 57 10.30 15.03 -6.80
N LEU A 58 11.45 14.97 -7.46
CA LEU A 58 11.71 15.72 -8.70
C LEU A 58 11.58 14.80 -9.93
N ASP A 59 10.93 15.28 -10.97
CA ASP A 59 10.78 14.57 -12.26
C ASP A 59 11.91 14.88 -13.25
N PHE A 60 13.07 15.25 -12.71
CA PHE A 60 14.28 15.64 -13.44
C PHE A 60 15.51 15.43 -12.56
N ASP A 61 16.67 15.44 -13.18
CA ASP A 61 17.96 15.39 -12.49
C ASP A 61 18.32 16.78 -11.95
N PRO A 62 18.40 16.98 -10.62
CA PRO A 62 18.74 18.28 -10.07
C PRO A 62 20.17 18.73 -10.40
N MET A 63 21.08 17.81 -10.73
CA MET A 63 22.48 18.14 -11.05
C MET A 63 22.62 18.79 -12.44
N THR A 64 21.62 18.62 -13.31
CA THR A 64 21.64 19.11 -14.69
C THR A 64 20.40 19.94 -15.06
N GLY A 65 19.38 20.00 -14.20
CA GLY A 65 18.08 20.65 -14.46
C GLY A 65 17.21 19.93 -15.52
N SER A 66 17.70 18.81 -16.06
CA SER A 66 17.17 18.17 -17.27
C SER A 66 16.44 16.86 -16.96
N VAL A 67 15.47 16.50 -17.80
CA VAL A 67 14.87 15.15 -17.76
C VAL A 67 15.84 14.17 -18.37
N THR A 68 16.06 13.03 -17.71
CA THR A 68 16.96 11.97 -18.17
C THR A 68 16.23 10.62 -18.18
N ASP A 69 16.88 9.59 -18.75
CA ASP A 69 16.36 8.22 -18.71
C ASP A 69 16.29 7.66 -17.27
N GLU A 70 17.15 8.17 -16.39
CA GLU A 70 17.19 7.82 -14.97
C GLU A 70 16.17 8.62 -14.17
N PHE A 71 16.05 9.93 -14.42
CA PHE A 71 15.19 10.85 -13.68
C PHE A 71 14.14 11.52 -14.58
N ASN A 72 12.90 11.06 -14.46
CA ASN A 72 11.75 11.50 -15.24
C ASN A 72 10.43 11.37 -14.46
N ALA A 73 9.30 11.55 -15.14
CA ALA A 73 7.97 11.51 -14.52
C ALA A 73 7.68 10.18 -13.80
N ASP A 74 8.16 9.06 -14.34
CA ASP A 74 7.95 7.71 -13.82
C ASP A 74 9.02 7.30 -12.81
N ARG A 75 10.25 7.80 -13.00
CA ARG A 75 11.41 7.55 -12.13
C ARG A 75 11.89 8.85 -11.53
N LYS A 76 11.26 9.29 -10.46
CA LYS A 76 11.60 10.58 -9.83
C LYS A 76 12.86 10.47 -8.98
N PHE A 77 13.65 11.55 -8.93
CA PHE A 77 14.72 11.73 -7.95
C PHE A 77 14.10 11.90 -6.55
N ARG A 78 14.36 10.91 -5.67
CA ARG A 78 13.81 10.80 -4.31
C ARG A 78 14.84 10.21 -3.34
N PRO A 79 15.93 10.94 -3.01
CA PRO A 79 16.92 10.43 -2.08
C PRO A 79 16.29 10.30 -0.68
N LEU A 80 16.75 9.29 0.06
CA LEU A 80 16.35 9.05 1.44
C LEU A 80 16.92 10.17 2.32
N MET A 81 16.11 11.20 2.58
CA MET A 81 16.46 12.36 3.39
C MET A 81 15.20 13.09 3.84
N ALA A 82 15.27 13.81 4.96
CA ALA A 82 14.17 14.67 5.35
C ALA A 82 14.01 15.83 4.33
N PRO A 83 12.78 16.25 4.00
CA PRO A 83 12.54 17.32 3.03
C PRO A 83 13.31 18.60 3.33
N SER A 84 13.39 19.01 4.59
CA SER A 84 14.08 20.25 4.98
C SER A 84 15.59 20.18 4.72
N GLU A 85 16.24 19.06 5.02
CA GLU A 85 17.67 18.84 4.75
C GLU A 85 17.90 18.79 3.22
N LEU A 86 17.06 18.07 2.49
CA LEU A 86 17.16 17.94 1.05
C LEU A 86 16.91 19.28 0.33
N ALA A 87 15.99 20.10 0.82
CA ALA A 87 15.71 21.42 0.27
C ALA A 87 16.93 22.36 0.39
N LEU A 88 17.71 22.27 1.47
CA LEU A 88 18.95 23.05 1.61
C LEU A 88 20.00 22.62 0.58
N ILE A 89 20.16 21.30 0.37
CA ILE A 89 21.06 20.77 -0.67
C ILE A 89 20.58 21.19 -2.07
N LEU A 90 19.28 21.07 -2.35
CA LEU A 90 18.71 21.47 -3.63
C LEU A 90 18.80 22.99 -3.86
N LYS A 91 18.78 23.79 -2.79
CA LYS A 91 19.03 25.24 -2.84
C LYS A 91 20.47 25.55 -3.22
N GLU A 92 21.44 24.82 -2.65
CA GLU A 92 22.86 24.91 -3.04
C GLU A 92 23.07 24.50 -4.51
N ILE A 93 22.41 23.42 -4.94
CA ILE A 93 22.43 23.01 -6.35
C ILE A 93 21.80 24.08 -7.24
N ALA A 94 20.67 24.66 -6.87
CA ALA A 94 20.03 25.73 -7.64
C ALA A 94 20.88 27.01 -7.70
N ASP A 95 21.72 27.27 -6.70
CA ASP A 95 22.67 28.39 -6.73
C ASP A 95 23.75 28.21 -7.82
N SER A 96 24.16 26.95 -8.05
CA SER A 96 25.22 26.60 -9.00
C SER A 96 24.70 26.15 -10.38
N VAL A 97 23.44 25.71 -10.48
CA VAL A 97 22.81 25.18 -11.70
C VAL A 97 21.56 26.02 -12.04
N PRO A 98 21.69 27.03 -12.93
CA PRO A 98 20.60 27.92 -13.30
C PRO A 98 19.35 27.21 -13.85
N GLU A 99 19.53 26.13 -14.61
CA GLU A 99 18.45 25.34 -15.18
C GLU A 99 17.58 24.69 -14.10
N THR A 100 18.21 24.19 -13.03
CA THR A 100 17.51 23.66 -11.86
C THR A 100 16.74 24.76 -11.14
N LYS A 101 17.35 25.93 -10.96
CA LYS A 101 16.70 27.09 -10.33
C LYS A 101 15.47 27.53 -11.11
N GLU A 102 15.62 27.75 -12.41
CA GLU A 102 14.54 28.16 -13.30
C GLU A 102 13.38 27.16 -13.28
N ARG A 103 13.68 25.86 -13.31
CA ARG A 103 12.65 24.82 -13.30
C ARG A 103 11.87 24.76 -11.99
N LEU A 104 12.57 24.85 -10.86
CA LEU A 104 11.97 24.90 -9.52
C LEU A 104 11.07 26.15 -9.37
N MET A 105 11.55 27.31 -9.82
CA MET A 105 10.78 28.56 -9.82
C MET A 105 9.56 28.51 -10.75
N SER A 106 9.74 27.98 -11.96
CA SER A 106 8.68 27.88 -12.97
C SER A 106 7.49 27.06 -12.48
N ARG A 107 7.74 25.88 -11.88
CA ARG A 107 6.66 25.03 -11.35
C ARG A 107 5.99 25.62 -10.11
N SER A 108 6.74 26.34 -9.29
CA SER A 108 6.21 26.95 -8.06
C SER A 108 5.50 28.28 -8.29
N GLY A 109 5.76 28.94 -9.43
CA GLY A 109 5.25 30.26 -9.74
C GLY A 109 5.92 31.38 -8.94
N VAL A 110 7.13 31.12 -8.41
CA VAL A 110 7.92 32.11 -7.67
C VAL A 110 8.78 32.90 -8.67
N GLU A 111 8.66 34.23 -8.65
CA GLU A 111 9.37 35.12 -9.60
C GLU A 111 10.82 35.41 -9.19
N GLU A 112 11.10 35.49 -7.89
CA GLU A 112 12.43 35.76 -7.35
C GLU A 112 12.74 34.79 -6.21
N TRP A 113 13.91 34.15 -6.29
CA TRP A 113 14.37 33.19 -5.28
C TRP A 113 15.84 33.43 -4.94
N ASP A 114 16.11 33.82 -3.69
CA ASP A 114 17.46 33.98 -3.14
C ASP A 114 18.01 32.63 -2.67
N THR A 115 19.02 32.14 -3.38
CA THR A 115 19.67 30.85 -3.14
C THR A 115 20.94 30.97 -2.29
N SER A 116 21.37 32.18 -1.89
CA SER A 116 22.70 32.42 -1.31
C SER A 116 22.93 31.90 0.12
N ASN A 117 21.87 31.58 0.87
CA ASN A 117 21.95 31.06 2.25
C ASN A 117 21.55 29.58 2.33
N PHE A 118 22.54 28.73 2.64
CA PHE A 118 22.38 27.27 2.72
C PHE A 118 22.16 26.73 4.14
N SER A 119 22.07 27.59 5.16
CA SER A 119 21.96 27.15 6.56
C SER A 119 20.51 27.01 7.02
N GLU A 120 19.57 27.70 6.38
CA GLU A 120 18.17 27.76 6.81
C GLU A 120 17.21 27.92 5.63
N LEU A 121 15.99 27.44 5.83
CA LEU A 121 14.89 27.57 4.86
C LEU A 121 14.03 28.78 5.20
N THR A 122 13.98 29.72 4.26
CA THR A 122 13.06 30.85 4.25
C THR A 122 11.65 30.41 3.80
N GLU A 123 10.65 31.26 4.00
CA GLU A 123 9.30 31.00 3.48
C GLU A 123 9.25 30.95 1.94
N VAL A 124 10.16 31.66 1.26
CA VAL A 124 10.28 31.59 -0.21
C VAL A 124 10.83 30.23 -0.62
N ASP A 125 11.85 29.71 0.06
CA ASP A 125 12.38 28.36 -0.18
C ASP A 125 11.26 27.31 -0.04
N LYS A 126 10.48 27.40 1.05
CA LYS A 126 9.35 26.51 1.28
C LYS A 126 8.30 26.61 0.18
N ALA A 127 8.01 27.82 -0.31
CA ALA A 127 7.08 28.04 -1.43
C ALA A 127 7.58 27.41 -2.73
N VAL A 128 8.88 27.52 -3.03
CA VAL A 128 9.52 26.91 -4.21
C VAL A 128 9.39 25.39 -4.18
N PHE A 129 9.65 24.76 -3.04
CA PHE A 129 9.61 23.30 -2.94
C PHE A 129 8.21 22.71 -2.70
N ARG A 130 7.23 23.51 -2.30
CA ARG A 130 5.86 23.05 -1.98
C ARG A 130 5.21 22.17 -3.07
N PRO A 131 5.31 22.47 -4.38
CA PRO A 131 4.75 21.61 -5.43
C PRO A 131 5.41 20.23 -5.53
N TYR A 132 6.62 20.10 -5.01
CA TYR A 132 7.45 18.90 -5.05
C TYR A 132 7.34 18.06 -3.77
N LEU A 133 6.60 18.52 -2.76
CA LEU A 133 6.32 17.76 -1.56
C LEU A 133 5.19 16.75 -1.81
N TYR A 134 5.49 15.49 -1.54
CA TYR A 134 4.57 14.36 -1.61
C TYR A 134 4.63 13.55 -0.31
N PRO A 135 3.55 12.88 0.10
CA PRO A 135 3.63 11.91 1.18
C PRO A 135 4.49 10.71 0.78
N VAL A 136 5.26 10.17 1.73
CA VAL A 136 6.03 8.93 1.52
C VAL A 136 5.08 7.73 1.52
N ILE A 137 4.83 7.14 0.35
CA ILE A 137 3.92 6.00 0.17
C ILE A 137 4.68 4.78 -0.29
N TYR A 138 4.52 3.67 0.44
CA TYR A 138 5.05 2.36 0.09
C TYR A 138 3.96 1.56 -0.63
N THR A 139 4.19 1.26 -1.91
CA THR A 139 3.22 0.53 -2.74
C THR A 139 3.69 -0.89 -2.94
N ILE A 140 2.85 -1.87 -2.56
CA ILE A 140 3.13 -3.29 -2.77
C ILE A 140 2.06 -3.85 -3.71
N PRO A 141 2.41 -4.32 -4.92
CA PRO A 141 1.42 -4.93 -5.80
C PRO A 141 0.99 -6.29 -5.23
N VAL A 142 -0.32 -6.46 -5.05
CA VAL A 142 -0.89 -7.68 -4.47
C VAL A 142 -2.13 -8.12 -5.23
N PHE A 143 -2.49 -9.39 -5.09
CA PHE A 143 -3.87 -9.84 -5.29
C PHE A 143 -4.43 -10.34 -3.95
N ASN A 144 -5.75 -10.35 -3.81
CA ASN A 144 -6.46 -10.85 -2.66
C ASN A 144 -7.33 -12.04 -3.06
N THR A 145 -7.46 -13.03 -2.17
CA THR A 145 -8.34 -14.17 -2.37
C THR A 145 -9.13 -14.51 -1.12
N THR A 146 -10.43 -14.77 -1.28
CA THR A 146 -11.36 -15.20 -0.23
C THR A 146 -11.66 -16.71 -0.27
N LEU A 147 -10.95 -17.47 -1.10
CA LEU A 147 -11.05 -18.94 -1.16
C LEU A 147 -10.78 -19.53 0.24
N LYS A 148 -11.68 -20.38 0.74
CA LYS A 148 -11.71 -20.90 2.13
C LYS A 148 -10.48 -21.70 2.51
N THR A 149 -9.82 -22.35 1.56
CA THR A 149 -8.58 -23.11 1.81
C THR A 149 -7.36 -22.20 1.91
N MET A 150 -7.44 -20.97 1.39
CA MET A 150 -6.35 -19.99 1.42
C MET A 150 -6.56 -18.88 2.45
N SER A 151 -7.82 -18.54 2.75
CA SER A 151 -8.21 -17.55 3.75
C SER A 151 -9.06 -18.19 4.83
N ARG A 152 -8.76 -17.88 6.10
CA ARG A 152 -9.55 -18.30 7.27
C ARG A 152 -10.61 -17.27 7.66
N ASN A 153 -10.66 -16.11 7.00
CA ASN A 153 -11.58 -15.03 7.34
C ASN A 153 -12.36 -14.56 6.10
N SER A 154 -13.40 -13.78 6.35
CA SER A 154 -14.26 -13.18 5.31
C SER A 154 -13.59 -12.09 4.48
N TYR A 155 -12.38 -11.65 4.84
CA TYR A 155 -11.67 -10.53 4.22
C TYR A 155 -10.56 -10.97 3.25
N GLY A 156 -10.27 -12.27 3.21
CA GLY A 156 -9.31 -12.85 2.30
C GLY A 156 -7.86 -12.78 2.77
N ALA A 157 -7.00 -13.45 2.02
CA ALA A 157 -5.56 -13.39 2.16
C ALA A 157 -4.94 -12.66 0.97
N SER A 158 -3.98 -11.78 1.24
CA SER A 158 -3.28 -11.01 0.21
C SER A 158 -1.89 -11.55 -0.04
N PHE A 159 -1.51 -11.62 -1.32
CA PHE A 159 -0.23 -12.14 -1.79
C PHE A 159 0.43 -11.16 -2.74
N ILE A 160 1.75 -10.98 -2.59
CA ILE A 160 2.55 -10.11 -3.45
C ILE A 160 2.71 -10.76 -4.80
N ILE A 161 2.34 -10.05 -5.86
CA ILE A 161 2.49 -10.50 -7.24
C ILE A 161 3.10 -9.37 -8.06
N LYS A 162 4.02 -9.71 -8.97
CA LYS A 162 4.56 -8.78 -9.95
C LYS A 162 4.01 -9.17 -11.31
N VAL A 163 3.30 -8.24 -11.93
CA VAL A 163 2.72 -8.39 -13.26
C VAL A 163 3.23 -7.24 -14.11
N ASP A 164 3.93 -7.56 -15.19
CA ASP A 164 4.35 -6.56 -16.16
C ASP A 164 3.19 -6.27 -17.10
N ARG A 165 2.83 -4.99 -17.25
CA ARG A 165 1.78 -4.55 -18.16
C ARG A 165 2.32 -3.57 -19.19
N ASP A 166 1.76 -3.64 -20.39
CA ASP A 166 2.01 -2.67 -21.44
C ASP A 166 1.40 -1.32 -21.02
N PRO A 167 2.18 -0.22 -20.98
CA PRO A 167 1.72 1.05 -20.43
C PRO A 167 0.66 1.76 -21.29
N ILE A 168 0.45 1.35 -22.54
CA ILE A 168 -0.51 1.96 -23.46
C ILE A 168 -1.83 1.19 -23.45
N THR A 169 -1.75 -0.13 -23.51
CA THR A 169 -2.91 -1.03 -23.62
C THR A 169 -3.36 -1.60 -22.28
N ASN A 170 -2.55 -1.41 -21.22
CA ASN A 170 -2.70 -2.03 -19.91
C ASN A 170 -2.76 -3.57 -19.95
N ARG A 171 -2.36 -4.22 -21.04
CA ARG A 171 -2.41 -5.69 -21.15
C ARG A 171 -1.19 -6.32 -20.50
N VAL A 172 -1.37 -7.51 -19.93
CA VAL A 172 -0.27 -8.29 -19.36
C VAL A 172 0.75 -8.63 -20.46
N ILE A 173 2.02 -8.37 -20.18
CA ILE A 173 3.13 -8.75 -21.05
C ILE A 173 3.56 -10.18 -20.67
N GLY A 174 3.49 -11.09 -21.64
CA GLY A 174 3.83 -12.49 -21.43
C GLY A 174 2.64 -13.34 -20.98
N GLU A 175 2.92 -14.40 -20.21
CA GLU A 175 1.90 -15.31 -19.71
C GLU A 175 1.10 -14.68 -18.58
N THR A 176 -0.22 -14.76 -18.66
CA THR A 176 -1.10 -14.23 -17.60
C THR A 176 -1.04 -15.14 -16.38
N PRO A 177 -0.66 -14.64 -15.19
CA PRO A 177 -0.57 -15.48 -13.99
C PRO A 177 -1.92 -16.07 -13.58
N LEU A 178 -1.91 -17.26 -12.97
CA LEU A 178 -3.12 -17.98 -12.55
C LEU A 178 -4.12 -17.12 -11.72
N PRO A 179 -3.70 -16.23 -10.79
CA PRO A 179 -4.64 -15.38 -10.04
C PRO A 179 -5.44 -14.43 -10.95
N LEU A 180 -4.81 -13.90 -12.01
CA LEU A 180 -5.48 -12.99 -12.95
C LEU A 180 -6.44 -13.78 -13.85
N GLN A 181 -6.04 -14.96 -14.32
CA GLN A 181 -6.94 -15.86 -15.05
C GLN A 181 -8.17 -16.24 -14.20
N ALA A 182 -7.97 -16.57 -12.91
CA ALA A 182 -9.05 -16.83 -11.98
C ALA A 182 -9.97 -15.62 -11.80
N ASN A 183 -9.40 -14.40 -11.68
CA ASN A 183 -10.19 -13.17 -11.61
C ASN A 183 -11.06 -12.97 -12.86
N TYR A 184 -10.51 -13.18 -14.06
CA TYR A 184 -11.25 -13.08 -15.32
C TYR A 184 -12.42 -14.07 -15.36
N PHE A 185 -12.19 -15.32 -14.97
CA PHE A 185 -13.25 -16.32 -14.87
C PHE A 185 -14.35 -15.92 -13.89
N PHE A 186 -14.01 -15.57 -12.64
CA PHE A 186 -15.01 -15.20 -11.64
C PHE A 186 -15.80 -13.94 -12.03
N ARG A 187 -15.14 -12.96 -12.65
CA ARG A 187 -15.81 -11.76 -13.18
C ARG A 187 -16.78 -12.10 -14.31
N ALA A 188 -16.41 -13.02 -15.19
CA ALA A 188 -17.29 -13.46 -16.26
C ALA A 188 -18.57 -14.13 -15.70
N VAL A 189 -18.41 -15.00 -14.70
CA VAL A 189 -19.54 -15.62 -13.98
C VAL A 189 -20.41 -14.56 -13.28
N ALA A 190 -19.80 -13.61 -12.57
CA ALA A 190 -20.53 -12.53 -11.91
C ALA A 190 -21.31 -11.65 -12.91
N GLN A 191 -20.72 -11.38 -14.08
CA GLN A 191 -21.34 -10.56 -15.11
C GLN A 191 -22.57 -11.21 -15.73
N GLU A 192 -22.60 -12.54 -15.88
CA GLU A 192 -23.80 -13.27 -16.30
C GLU A 192 -24.96 -13.06 -15.30
N GLU A 193 -24.68 -13.16 -14.00
CA GLU A 193 -25.67 -12.91 -12.94
C GLU A 193 -26.13 -11.45 -12.90
N ILE A 194 -25.21 -10.49 -13.03
CA ILE A 194 -25.52 -9.06 -13.11
C ILE A 194 -26.37 -8.76 -14.36
N SER A 195 -26.08 -9.39 -15.49
CA SER A 195 -26.83 -9.20 -16.73
C SER A 195 -28.25 -9.74 -16.62
N GLU A 196 -28.44 -10.89 -15.97
CA GLU A 196 -29.78 -11.41 -15.64
C GLU A 196 -30.52 -10.42 -14.73
N LEU A 197 -29.89 -9.93 -13.65
CA LEU A 197 -30.50 -8.95 -12.73
C LEU A 197 -30.93 -7.67 -13.47
N LYS A 198 -30.05 -7.09 -14.28
CA LYS A 198 -30.35 -5.89 -15.07
C LYS A 198 -31.52 -6.13 -16.03
N SER A 199 -31.56 -7.28 -16.70
CA SER A 199 -32.67 -7.63 -17.59
C SER A 199 -34.00 -7.76 -16.84
N ARG A 200 -34.01 -8.33 -15.62
CA ARG A 200 -35.23 -8.41 -14.78
C ARG A 200 -35.73 -7.03 -14.36
N VAL A 201 -34.82 -6.11 -14.02
CA VAL A 201 -35.17 -4.71 -13.71
C VAL A 201 -35.71 -3.99 -14.94
N GLU A 202 -35.05 -4.11 -16.09
CA GLU A 202 -35.50 -3.51 -17.36
C GLU A 202 -36.88 -4.00 -17.80
N LYS A 203 -37.19 -5.28 -17.55
CA LYS A 203 -38.50 -5.89 -17.84
C LYS A 203 -39.58 -5.54 -16.80
N GLY A 204 -39.23 -4.86 -15.72
CA GLY A 204 -40.15 -4.55 -14.61
C GLY A 204 -40.52 -5.76 -13.74
N GLU A 205 -39.76 -6.84 -13.80
CA GLU A 205 -39.92 -8.03 -12.94
C GLU A 205 -39.38 -7.77 -11.52
N GLU A 206 -38.41 -6.86 -11.38
CA GLU A 206 -37.90 -6.34 -10.12
C GLU A 206 -37.94 -4.80 -10.12
N ASP A 207 -38.59 -4.19 -9.12
CA ASP A 207 -38.60 -2.74 -8.93
C ASP A 207 -37.47 -2.37 -7.94
N LEU A 208 -36.36 -1.86 -8.48
CA LEU A 208 -35.19 -1.43 -7.73
C LEU A 208 -34.84 0.00 -8.08
N THR A 209 -34.58 0.81 -7.05
CA THR A 209 -33.94 2.12 -7.25
C THR A 209 -32.48 1.96 -7.72
N ASP A 210 -31.91 2.98 -8.36
CA ASP A 210 -30.50 2.97 -8.82
C ASP A 210 -29.51 2.60 -7.70
N LYS A 211 -29.78 3.10 -6.48
CA LYS A 211 -28.96 2.78 -5.29
C LYS A 211 -29.06 1.31 -4.92
N GLN A 212 -30.27 0.75 -4.87
CA GLN A 212 -30.47 -0.67 -4.55
C GLN A 212 -29.91 -1.59 -5.62
N LEU A 213 -30.00 -1.21 -6.90
CA LEU A 213 -29.37 -1.94 -8.00
C LEU A 213 -27.85 -1.95 -7.85
N THR A 214 -27.25 -0.79 -7.56
CA THR A 214 -25.80 -0.67 -7.31
C THR A 214 -25.36 -1.53 -6.12
N ASP A 215 -26.11 -1.50 -5.02
CA ASP A 215 -25.83 -2.31 -3.83
C ASP A 215 -25.93 -3.82 -4.13
N LYS A 216 -26.94 -4.26 -4.90
CA LYS A 216 -27.06 -5.66 -5.33
C LYS A 216 -25.94 -6.09 -6.26
N ILE A 217 -25.53 -5.24 -7.21
CA ILE A 217 -24.39 -5.51 -8.10
C ILE A 217 -23.12 -5.72 -7.26
N ARG A 218 -22.90 -4.86 -6.25
CA ARG A 218 -21.77 -5.02 -5.32
C ARG A 218 -21.85 -6.35 -4.58
N GLN A 219 -23.01 -6.72 -4.03
CA GLN A 219 -23.20 -8.00 -3.35
C GLN A 219 -22.93 -9.21 -4.24
N ILE A 220 -23.31 -9.15 -5.53
CA ILE A 220 -23.00 -10.22 -6.49
C ILE A 220 -21.48 -10.33 -6.68
N ASN A 221 -20.79 -9.20 -6.90
CA ASN A 221 -19.33 -9.20 -7.04
C ASN A 221 -18.66 -9.74 -5.78
N ASP A 222 -19.05 -9.28 -4.59
CA ASP A 222 -18.50 -9.73 -3.30
C ASP A 222 -18.70 -11.25 -3.08
N ALA A 223 -19.80 -11.81 -3.60
CA ALA A 223 -20.12 -13.23 -3.45
C ALA A 223 -19.49 -14.13 -4.53
N ARG A 224 -19.23 -13.61 -5.73
CA ARG A 224 -18.74 -14.40 -6.88
C ARG A 224 -17.26 -14.23 -7.14
N VAL A 225 -16.70 -13.04 -6.90
CA VAL A 225 -15.30 -12.73 -7.21
C VAL A 225 -14.41 -13.13 -6.03
N LEU A 226 -14.00 -14.40 -6.02
CA LEU A 226 -13.20 -14.98 -4.93
C LEU A 226 -11.69 -14.73 -5.05
N VAL A 227 -11.25 -14.24 -6.21
CA VAL A 227 -9.86 -13.82 -6.47
C VAL A 227 -9.92 -12.47 -7.16
N SER A 228 -9.25 -11.47 -6.60
CA SER A 228 -9.18 -10.13 -7.17
C SER A 228 -8.18 -10.08 -8.34
N SER A 229 -8.26 -9.04 -9.17
CA SER A 229 -7.10 -8.64 -9.99
C SER A 229 -5.95 -8.22 -9.08
N GLU A 230 -4.78 -8.03 -9.64
CA GLU A 230 -3.72 -7.31 -8.95
C GLU A 230 -4.07 -5.83 -8.74
N PHE A 231 -3.66 -5.27 -7.61
CA PHE A 231 -3.89 -3.87 -7.28
C PHE A 231 -2.77 -3.34 -6.37
N PRO A 232 -2.53 -2.01 -6.37
CA PRO A 232 -1.55 -1.39 -5.49
C PRO A 232 -2.03 -1.39 -4.03
N SER A 233 -1.28 -2.05 -3.16
CA SER A 233 -1.47 -2.01 -1.71
C SER A 233 -0.64 -0.88 -1.12
N ASN A 234 -1.27 0.28 -0.91
CA ASN A 234 -0.58 1.50 -0.48
C ASN A 234 -0.52 1.61 1.05
N TRP A 235 0.66 1.91 1.56
CA TRP A 235 0.94 2.05 3.00
C TRP A 235 1.75 3.31 3.28
N VAL A 236 1.51 3.90 4.45
CA VAL A 236 2.29 5.02 4.96
C VAL A 236 2.78 4.69 6.36
N ARG A 237 4.03 5.06 6.64
CA ARG A 237 4.53 5.15 8.01
C ARG A 237 4.01 6.44 8.62
N VAL A 238 3.48 6.38 9.83
CA VAL A 238 2.98 7.56 10.54
C VAL A 238 3.55 7.58 11.95
N ILE A 239 3.72 8.76 12.52
CA ILE A 239 3.92 8.90 13.96
C ILE A 239 2.56 9.14 14.59
N GLU A 240 2.21 8.28 15.53
CA GLU A 240 0.99 8.37 16.33
C GLU A 240 1.28 9.19 17.59
N VAL A 241 0.70 10.38 17.66
CA VAL A 241 0.74 11.25 18.83
C VAL A 241 -0.62 11.17 19.54
N PRO A 242 -0.69 10.63 20.76
CA PRO A 242 -1.97 10.49 21.45
C PRO A 242 -2.56 11.88 21.78
N LEU A 243 -3.89 12.00 21.63
CA LEU A 243 -4.64 13.21 21.98
C LEU A 243 -5.62 12.90 23.12
N ASN A 244 -6.00 13.93 23.87
CA ASN A 244 -7.08 13.86 24.84
C ASN A 244 -8.45 13.89 24.12
N PRO A 245 -9.32 12.88 24.30
CA PRO A 245 -10.64 12.83 23.66
C PRO A 245 -11.58 13.99 24.00
N THR A 246 -11.30 14.75 25.06
CA THR A 246 -12.20 15.79 25.57
C THR A 246 -11.97 17.14 24.89
N ASP A 247 -10.70 17.51 24.69
CA ASP A 247 -10.29 18.83 24.22
C ASP A 247 -9.33 18.78 23.03
N MET A 248 -9.03 17.59 22.51
CA MET A 248 -8.13 17.35 21.36
C MET A 248 -6.71 17.88 21.56
N SER A 249 -6.32 18.21 22.80
CA SER A 249 -4.94 18.56 23.15
C SER A 249 -4.03 17.33 23.15
N ILE A 250 -2.71 17.54 23.03
CA ILE A 250 -1.73 16.44 23.14
C ILE A 250 -1.83 15.82 24.52
N ASP A 251 -1.92 14.50 24.57
CA ASP A 251 -2.05 13.76 25.83
C ASP A 251 -0.82 14.03 26.72
N PRO A 252 -0.98 14.35 28.02
CA PRO A 252 0.13 14.65 28.93
C PRO A 252 1.16 13.51 29.06
N SER A 253 0.80 12.28 28.70
CA SER A 253 1.71 11.14 28.64
C SER A 253 2.74 11.26 27.51
N PHE A 254 2.43 12.03 26.45
CA PHE A 254 3.34 12.28 25.34
C PHE A 254 4.00 13.65 25.47
N LYS A 255 5.29 13.66 25.82
CA LYS A 255 6.10 14.87 25.90
C LYS A 255 7.01 14.97 24.68
N VAL A 256 6.71 15.93 23.81
CA VAL A 256 7.44 16.15 22.54
C VAL A 256 8.96 16.23 22.77
N GLY A 257 9.42 17.05 23.71
CA GLY A 257 10.85 17.21 24.01
C GLY A 257 11.57 16.01 24.64
N THR A 258 10.85 14.96 25.04
CA THR A 258 11.48 13.77 25.65
C THR A 258 11.69 12.62 24.68
N VAL A 259 11.14 12.70 23.46
CA VAL A 259 11.33 11.67 22.44
C VAL A 259 12.82 11.59 22.07
N THR A 260 13.35 10.38 22.00
CA THR A 260 14.73 10.07 21.58
C THR A 260 14.71 9.08 20.41
N ASN A 261 15.87 8.85 19.77
CA ASN A 261 16.00 7.83 18.73
C ASN A 261 15.61 6.43 19.21
N GLU A 262 15.82 6.13 20.50
CA GLU A 262 15.46 4.85 21.11
C GLU A 262 13.95 4.70 21.30
N SER A 263 13.25 5.78 21.68
CA SER A 263 11.79 5.74 21.92
C SER A 263 10.96 6.05 20.68
N MET A 264 11.53 6.68 19.65
CA MET A 264 10.81 7.05 18.42
C MET A 264 10.05 5.85 17.79
N PRO A 265 10.65 4.65 17.65
CA PRO A 265 9.96 3.48 17.10
C PRO A 265 8.65 3.12 17.83
N ASP A 266 8.54 3.41 19.12
CA ASP A 266 7.35 3.11 19.92
C ASP A 266 6.12 3.92 19.48
N PHE A 267 6.32 5.03 18.77
CA PHE A 267 5.27 5.90 18.24
C PHE A 267 5.04 5.69 16.74
N VAL A 268 5.92 4.96 16.06
CA VAL A 268 5.75 4.70 14.62
C VAL A 268 4.70 3.61 14.41
N ARG A 269 3.75 3.91 13.54
CA ARG A 269 2.73 2.97 13.09
C ARG A 269 2.75 2.82 11.58
N LEU A 270 2.30 1.67 11.11
CA LEU A 270 1.98 1.45 9.71
C LEU A 270 0.47 1.61 9.51
N SER A 271 0.08 2.50 8.59
CA SER A 271 -1.32 2.74 8.23
C SER A 271 -1.55 2.49 6.76
N ARG A 272 -2.73 1.97 6.41
CA ARG A 272 -3.21 1.95 5.02
C ARG A 272 -3.34 3.38 4.49
N TYR A 273 -2.94 3.60 3.24
CA TYR A 273 -3.17 4.86 2.55
C TYR A 273 -4.54 4.84 1.87
N THR A 274 -5.59 4.97 2.69
CA THR A 274 -6.98 4.91 2.23
C THR A 274 -7.37 6.12 1.42
N SER A 275 -8.48 6.00 0.67
CA SER A 275 -9.10 7.12 -0.05
C SER A 275 -9.37 8.33 0.85
N GLU A 276 -9.91 8.14 2.05
CA GLU A 276 -10.15 9.22 3.03
C GLU A 276 -8.85 9.91 3.46
N LEU A 277 -7.77 9.15 3.71
CA LEU A 277 -6.47 9.71 4.05
C LEU A 277 -5.86 10.47 2.86
N ARG A 278 -6.01 9.94 1.64
CA ARG A 278 -5.58 10.60 0.41
C ARG A 278 -6.29 11.93 0.22
N GLU A 279 -7.61 11.98 0.35
CA GLU A 279 -8.38 13.22 0.27
C GLU A 279 -7.94 14.24 1.34
N THR A 280 -7.67 13.76 2.55
CA THR A 280 -7.15 14.57 3.65
C THR A 280 -5.82 15.22 3.28
N ILE A 281 -4.87 14.46 2.74
CA ILE A 281 -3.59 15.03 2.28
C ILE A 281 -3.79 15.98 1.08
N LEU A 282 -4.72 15.71 0.17
CA LEU A 282 -5.05 16.62 -0.93
C LEU A 282 -5.58 17.97 -0.43
N LYS A 283 -6.35 17.99 0.69
CA LYS A 283 -6.78 19.24 1.33
C LYS A 283 -5.59 20.11 1.76
N PHE A 284 -4.48 19.52 2.21
CA PHE A 284 -3.24 20.26 2.55
C PHE A 284 -2.45 20.72 1.31
N ARG A 285 -2.40 19.91 0.26
CA ARG A 285 -1.59 20.21 -0.94
C ARG A 285 -2.22 21.29 -1.80
N THR A 286 -3.50 21.13 -2.14
CA THR A 286 -4.18 21.96 -3.14
C THR A 286 -5.54 22.49 -2.68
N GLY A 287 -6.00 22.11 -1.48
CA GLY A 287 -7.35 22.38 -1.03
C GLY A 287 -7.46 23.33 0.18
N ALA A 288 -8.53 23.14 0.93
CA ALA A 288 -8.98 24.03 2.00
C ALA A 288 -8.02 24.14 3.21
N TRP A 289 -7.05 23.24 3.34
CA TRP A 289 -6.14 23.18 4.49
C TRP A 289 -4.70 23.59 4.12
N LYS A 290 -4.50 24.21 2.95
CA LYS A 290 -3.18 24.68 2.50
C LYS A 290 -2.46 25.56 3.53
N ASN A 291 -3.19 26.46 4.20
CA ASN A 291 -2.65 27.35 5.23
C ASN A 291 -2.38 26.65 6.58
N LYS A 292 -2.81 25.40 6.75
CA LYS A 292 -2.53 24.59 7.95
C LYS A 292 -1.31 23.68 7.77
N ASP A 293 -0.76 23.64 6.57
CA ASP A 293 0.48 22.92 6.28
C ASP A 293 1.71 23.71 6.74
N VAL A 294 1.96 23.72 8.05
CA VAL A 294 3.02 24.53 8.68
C VAL A 294 4.36 23.79 8.83
N ASN A 295 4.33 22.47 8.92
CA ASN A 295 5.52 21.63 9.06
C ASN A 295 6.04 21.23 7.68
N PHE A 296 7.32 21.46 7.41
CA PHE A 296 7.90 21.16 6.10
C PHE A 296 8.16 19.66 5.88
N ASP A 297 8.45 18.93 6.96
CA ASP A 297 8.92 17.54 6.91
C ASP A 297 7.80 16.47 6.98
N PHE A 298 6.59 16.85 7.42
CA PHE A 298 5.43 15.96 7.51
C PHE A 298 4.10 16.72 7.39
N TYR A 299 3.02 16.02 7.04
CA TYR A 299 1.64 16.50 7.21
C TYR A 299 1.16 16.15 8.62
N GLU A 300 0.29 17.00 9.17
CA GLU A 300 -0.25 16.85 10.52
C GLU A 300 -1.77 16.94 10.48
N PHE A 301 -2.47 15.92 10.98
CA PHE A 301 -3.93 15.92 11.09
C PHE A 301 -4.41 14.98 12.20
N ASP A 302 -5.59 15.26 12.72
CA ASP A 302 -6.16 14.54 13.85
C ASP A 302 -7.08 13.44 13.33
N MET A 303 -6.79 12.20 13.70
CA MET A 303 -7.65 11.04 13.47
C MET A 303 -8.66 10.93 14.61
N VAL A 304 -9.94 10.90 14.25
CA VAL A 304 -11.05 10.76 15.19
C VAL A 304 -11.80 9.48 14.84
N CYS A 305 -11.72 8.49 15.73
CA CYS A 305 -12.54 7.29 15.63
C CYS A 305 -13.92 7.52 16.26
N PRO A 306 -14.98 6.90 15.70
CA PRO A 306 -16.33 7.06 16.21
C PRO A 306 -16.47 6.51 17.63
N THR A 307 -17.45 7.05 18.35
CA THR A 307 -17.85 6.57 19.69
C THR A 307 -18.87 5.41 19.61
N THR A 308 -19.33 5.07 18.41
CA THR A 308 -20.29 3.98 18.14
C THR A 308 -19.73 3.06 17.05
N GLY A 309 -20.22 1.82 17.00
CA GLY A 309 -19.71 0.76 16.13
C GLY A 309 -19.37 -0.49 16.93
N ASP A 310 -19.96 -1.61 16.56
CA ASP A 310 -19.79 -2.89 17.27
C ASP A 310 -18.66 -3.74 16.67
N LYS A 311 -18.37 -3.55 15.37
CA LYS A 311 -17.31 -4.26 14.66
C LYS A 311 -16.16 -3.31 14.30
N PRO A 312 -14.90 -3.79 14.32
CA PRO A 312 -13.74 -2.98 13.92
C PRO A 312 -13.89 -2.34 12.53
N ALA A 313 -14.49 -3.06 11.57
CA ALA A 313 -14.76 -2.54 10.22
C ALA A 313 -15.70 -1.32 10.22
N ASP A 314 -16.71 -1.30 11.10
CA ASP A 314 -17.64 -0.18 11.22
C ASP A 314 -16.92 1.04 11.80
N VAL A 315 -16.09 0.82 12.83
CA VAL A 315 -15.24 1.86 13.42
C VAL A 315 -14.30 2.42 12.36
N GLY A 316 -13.61 1.56 11.61
CA GLY A 316 -12.68 1.95 10.56
C GLY A 316 -13.32 2.77 9.45
N ARG A 317 -14.50 2.39 8.96
CA ARG A 317 -15.27 3.13 7.95
C ARG A 317 -15.77 4.48 8.44
N ALA A 318 -16.07 4.59 9.73
CA ALA A 318 -16.56 5.81 10.34
C ALA A 318 -15.44 6.71 10.93
N THR A 319 -14.18 6.26 10.92
CA THR A 319 -13.02 7.10 11.25
C THR A 319 -12.94 8.29 10.30
N ARG A 320 -12.64 9.47 10.84
CA ARG A 320 -12.47 10.72 10.10
C ARG A 320 -11.12 11.33 10.39
N TYR A 321 -10.66 12.18 9.47
CA TYR A 321 -9.49 13.01 9.68
C TYR A 321 -9.87 14.49 9.66
N GLU A 322 -9.37 15.22 10.64
CA GLU A 322 -9.66 16.63 10.85
C GLU A 322 -8.38 17.46 10.89
N LYS A 323 -8.51 18.76 10.59
CA LYS A 323 -7.37 19.68 10.69
C LYS A 323 -6.98 19.83 12.17
N PRO A 324 -5.68 19.89 12.49
CA PRO A 324 -5.25 20.13 13.86
C PRO A 324 -5.58 21.57 14.27
N GLU A 325 -6.02 21.77 15.52
CA GLU A 325 -6.27 23.12 16.05
C GLU A 325 -4.96 23.85 16.36
N MET A 326 -4.01 23.15 16.97
CA MET A 326 -2.67 23.62 17.35
C MET A 326 -1.64 22.69 16.73
N SER A 327 -0.53 23.19 16.19
CA SER A 327 0.51 22.31 15.63
C SER A 327 1.43 21.74 16.71
N ILE A 328 1.97 20.55 16.48
CA ILE A 328 3.05 19.97 17.28
C ILE A 328 4.31 20.86 17.28
N SER A 329 4.49 21.70 16.26
CA SER A 329 5.61 22.65 16.20
C SER A 329 5.54 23.74 17.27
N GLU A 330 4.36 23.97 17.85
CA GLU A 330 4.14 24.95 18.92
C GLU A 330 4.44 24.38 20.31
N GLN A 331 4.78 23.09 20.41
CA GLN A 331 5.03 22.40 21.67
C GLN A 331 6.46 22.58 22.17
N GLU A 332 6.60 22.59 23.50
CA GLU A 332 7.92 22.66 24.14
C GLU A 332 8.80 21.46 23.75
N GLY A 333 10.02 21.74 23.30
CA GLY A 333 10.99 20.74 22.90
C GLY A 333 10.83 20.22 21.47
N PHE A 334 9.98 20.85 20.63
CA PHE A 334 9.84 20.50 19.22
C PHE A 334 11.17 20.47 18.45
N ALA A 335 12.09 21.41 18.71
CA ALA A 335 13.40 21.44 18.06
C ALA A 335 14.18 20.12 18.24
N LYS A 336 14.11 19.52 19.43
CA LYS A 336 14.72 18.21 19.68
C LYS A 336 13.96 17.08 19.02
N PHE A 337 12.63 17.13 19.03
CA PHE A 337 11.78 16.14 18.37
C PHE A 337 12.04 16.09 16.87
N ILE A 338 12.13 17.24 16.19
CA ILE A 338 12.33 17.29 14.74
C ILE A 338 13.70 16.74 14.35
N ASP A 339 14.74 16.95 15.15
CA ASP A 339 16.06 16.36 14.90
C ASP A 339 16.03 14.83 14.98
N VAL A 340 15.38 14.28 16.02
CA VAL A 340 15.15 12.83 16.17
C VAL A 340 14.30 12.29 15.02
N TYR A 341 13.27 13.01 14.59
CA TYR A 341 12.45 12.66 13.45
C TYR A 341 13.28 12.53 12.16
N ARG A 342 14.12 13.53 11.88
CA ARG A 342 14.96 13.57 10.66
C ARG A 342 15.95 12.41 10.65
N GLU A 343 16.52 12.06 11.80
CA GLU A 343 17.38 10.89 11.90
C GLU A 343 16.61 9.57 11.67
N ALA A 344 15.43 9.43 12.27
CA ALA A 344 14.63 8.20 12.19
C ALA A 344 13.93 7.97 10.84
N PHE A 345 13.63 9.04 10.08
CA PHE A 345 12.91 8.95 8.80
C PHE A 345 13.78 9.32 7.60
N GLY A 346 14.70 10.27 7.77
CA GLY A 346 15.60 10.71 6.70
C GLY A 346 16.81 9.80 6.48
N LYS A 347 17.07 8.82 7.36
CA LYS A 347 18.26 7.93 7.27
C LYS A 347 17.93 6.45 7.42
N ASP A 348 16.66 6.07 7.38
CA ASP A 348 16.23 4.67 7.56
C ASP A 348 16.31 3.87 6.26
N GLU A 349 17.49 3.34 5.96
CA GLU A 349 17.75 2.51 4.78
C GLU A 349 16.93 1.20 4.76
N TYR A 350 16.40 0.78 5.92
CA TYR A 350 15.63 -0.45 6.06
C TYR A 350 14.12 -0.21 6.05
N ALA A 351 13.67 1.02 5.79
CA ALA A 351 12.27 1.41 5.81
C ALA A 351 11.39 0.51 4.95
N GLU A 352 11.75 0.30 3.68
CA GLU A 352 10.97 -0.50 2.74
C GLU A 352 10.86 -1.96 3.19
N GLN A 353 11.98 -2.55 3.63
CA GLN A 353 12.02 -3.92 4.12
C GLN A 353 11.20 -4.09 5.41
N THR A 354 11.24 -3.08 6.30
CA THR A 354 10.47 -3.05 7.53
C THR A 354 8.98 -2.94 7.22
N VAL A 355 8.57 -2.06 6.30
CA VAL A 355 7.18 -1.96 5.83
C VAL A 355 6.72 -3.29 5.24
N LEU A 356 7.49 -3.87 4.31
CA LEU A 356 7.19 -5.15 3.69
C LEU A 356 6.97 -6.26 4.74
N THR A 357 7.85 -6.34 5.74
CA THR A 357 7.74 -7.34 6.82
C THR A 357 6.53 -7.09 7.73
N SER A 358 6.13 -5.82 7.88
CA SER A 358 5.01 -5.40 8.75
C SER A 358 3.63 -5.62 8.10
N THR A 359 3.56 -5.79 6.78
CA THR A 359 2.27 -6.11 6.10
C THR A 359 1.88 -7.58 6.23
N TYR A 360 2.84 -8.46 6.53
CA TYR A 360 2.67 -9.92 6.56
C TYR A 360 2.25 -10.55 5.22
N PHE A 361 2.37 -9.82 4.11
CA PHE A 361 2.07 -10.39 2.80
C PHE A 361 3.09 -11.45 2.42
N LYS A 362 2.59 -12.55 1.85
CA LYS A 362 3.44 -13.63 1.32
C LYS A 362 3.70 -13.38 -0.16
N ASN A 363 4.89 -13.71 -0.64
CA ASN A 363 5.15 -13.71 -2.07
C ASN A 363 4.31 -14.80 -2.75
N TYR A 364 3.75 -14.48 -3.91
CA TYR A 364 3.19 -15.47 -4.82
C TYR A 364 4.35 -16.25 -5.45
N ASP A 365 4.45 -17.53 -5.08
CA ASP A 365 5.46 -18.46 -5.57
C ASP A 365 4.79 -19.78 -6.01
N SER A 366 5.59 -20.72 -6.52
CA SER A 366 5.09 -22.04 -6.97
C SER A 366 4.36 -22.85 -5.88
N SER A 367 4.62 -22.60 -4.59
CA SER A 367 3.92 -23.26 -3.49
C SER A 367 2.54 -22.65 -3.28
N VAL A 368 2.45 -21.31 -3.34
CA VAL A 368 1.17 -20.59 -3.30
C VAL A 368 0.32 -20.91 -4.52
N GLU A 369 0.92 -20.96 -5.71
CA GLU A 369 0.24 -21.31 -6.96
C GLU A 369 -0.41 -22.69 -6.91
N LYS A 370 0.29 -23.71 -6.43
CA LYS A 370 -0.27 -25.06 -6.26
C LYS A 370 -1.48 -25.07 -5.32
N LYS A 371 -1.38 -24.37 -4.18
CA LYS A 371 -2.49 -24.24 -3.24
C LYS A 371 -3.67 -23.50 -3.84
N LEU A 372 -3.41 -22.48 -4.67
CA LEU A 372 -4.44 -21.75 -5.39
C LEU A 372 -5.14 -22.66 -6.39
N LEU A 373 -4.40 -23.45 -7.17
CA LEU A 373 -4.97 -24.40 -8.13
C LEU A 373 -5.87 -25.43 -7.42
N GLU A 374 -5.39 -26.03 -6.34
CA GLU A 374 -6.19 -26.94 -5.51
C GLU A 374 -7.45 -26.26 -4.96
N ALA A 375 -7.32 -25.03 -4.43
CA ALA A 375 -8.44 -24.24 -3.91
C ALA A 375 -9.51 -23.96 -4.97
N LEU A 376 -9.09 -23.54 -6.17
CA LEU A 376 -9.97 -23.21 -7.28
C LEU A 376 -10.76 -24.45 -7.73
N SER A 377 -10.11 -25.60 -7.83
CA SER A 377 -10.77 -26.85 -8.22
C SER A 377 -11.87 -27.31 -7.25
N LEU A 378 -11.79 -26.91 -5.98
CA LEU A 378 -12.75 -27.26 -4.93
C LEU A 378 -13.90 -26.26 -4.79
N GLU A 379 -13.64 -24.98 -5.04
CA GLU A 379 -14.61 -23.89 -4.83
C GLU A 379 -15.44 -23.58 -6.08
N ILE A 380 -14.89 -23.81 -7.27
CA ILE A 380 -15.60 -23.55 -8.51
C ILE A 380 -16.56 -24.71 -8.81
N ASP A 381 -17.85 -24.41 -8.73
CA ASP A 381 -18.90 -25.32 -9.17
C ASP A 381 -19.15 -25.14 -10.67
N LEU A 382 -18.61 -26.06 -11.49
CA LEU A 382 -18.86 -26.09 -12.93
C LEU A 382 -20.34 -26.33 -13.27
N ALA A 383 -21.19 -26.82 -12.36
CA ALA A 383 -22.62 -26.96 -12.60
C ALA A 383 -23.39 -25.64 -12.42
N ASN A 384 -22.76 -24.59 -11.88
CA ASN A 384 -23.38 -23.29 -11.69
C ASN A 384 -24.00 -22.78 -13.02
N ARG A 385 -25.24 -22.29 -12.95
CA ARG A 385 -26.00 -21.80 -14.11
C ARG A 385 -25.36 -20.60 -14.81
N TYR A 386 -24.50 -19.87 -14.11
CA TYR A 386 -23.76 -18.71 -14.62
C TYR A 386 -22.42 -19.07 -15.25
N VAL A 387 -22.00 -20.33 -15.14
CA VAL A 387 -20.92 -20.89 -15.96
C VAL A 387 -21.54 -21.30 -17.28
N THR A 388 -21.63 -20.33 -18.19
CA THR A 388 -22.24 -20.42 -19.53
C THR A 388 -21.24 -20.93 -20.57
N GLU A 389 -21.70 -21.25 -21.79
CA GLU A 389 -20.81 -21.65 -22.89
C GLU A 389 -19.79 -20.54 -23.20
N GLU A 390 -20.23 -19.28 -23.27
CA GLU A 390 -19.35 -18.13 -23.49
C GLU A 390 -18.33 -17.96 -22.35
N VAL A 391 -18.70 -18.19 -21.09
CA VAL A 391 -17.75 -18.12 -19.97
C VAL A 391 -16.68 -19.21 -20.09
N LEU A 392 -17.06 -20.44 -20.47
CA LEU A 392 -16.12 -21.55 -20.64
C LEU A 392 -15.14 -21.28 -21.79
N ILE A 393 -15.67 -20.94 -22.98
CA ILE A 393 -14.85 -20.71 -24.19
C ILE A 393 -13.88 -19.56 -23.98
N ASN A 394 -14.31 -18.45 -23.38
CA ASN A 394 -13.45 -17.28 -23.15
C ASN A 394 -12.41 -17.49 -22.04
N ASN A 395 -12.48 -18.59 -21.27
CA ASN A 395 -11.54 -18.92 -20.19
C ASN A 395 -10.95 -20.33 -20.36
N GLN A 396 -10.82 -20.83 -21.59
CA GLN A 396 -10.39 -22.21 -21.89
C GLN A 396 -9.08 -22.61 -21.20
N GLU A 397 -8.05 -21.76 -21.26
CA GLU A 397 -6.72 -22.05 -20.68
C GLU A 397 -6.81 -22.23 -19.15
N PHE A 398 -7.59 -21.38 -18.50
CA PHE A 398 -7.85 -21.47 -17.07
C PHE A 398 -8.61 -22.75 -16.70
N ILE A 399 -9.65 -23.09 -17.47
CA ILE A 399 -10.48 -24.28 -17.22
C ILE A 399 -9.65 -25.56 -17.37
N THR A 400 -8.87 -25.69 -18.44
CA THR A 400 -7.96 -26.83 -18.63
C THR A 400 -6.92 -26.89 -17.51
N THR A 401 -6.36 -25.75 -17.09
CA THR A 401 -5.34 -25.70 -16.03
C THR A 401 -5.90 -26.15 -14.67
N VAL A 402 -7.10 -25.71 -14.30
CA VAL A 402 -7.68 -25.99 -12.97
C VAL A 402 -8.33 -27.38 -12.91
N PHE A 403 -8.96 -27.84 -13.99
CA PHE A 403 -9.79 -29.06 -13.97
C PHE A 403 -9.21 -30.23 -14.77
N GLY A 404 -8.13 -30.03 -15.52
CA GLY A 404 -7.50 -31.08 -16.34
C GLY A 404 -8.51 -31.74 -17.29
N GLU A 405 -8.56 -33.07 -17.29
CA GLU A 405 -9.43 -33.86 -18.18
C GLU A 405 -10.92 -33.48 -18.10
N GLN A 406 -11.42 -33.15 -16.90
CA GLN A 406 -12.81 -32.71 -16.75
C GLN A 406 -13.08 -31.36 -17.42
N GLY A 407 -12.08 -30.46 -17.37
CA GLY A 407 -12.11 -29.17 -18.06
C GLY A 407 -12.12 -29.35 -19.57
N ASP A 408 -11.28 -30.23 -20.09
CA ASP A 408 -11.20 -30.51 -21.52
C ASP A 408 -12.50 -31.11 -22.07
N GLU A 409 -13.13 -32.01 -21.31
CA GLU A 409 -14.41 -32.60 -21.71
C GLU A 409 -15.54 -31.56 -21.78
N ILE A 410 -15.67 -30.70 -20.77
CA ILE A 410 -16.75 -29.69 -20.75
C ILE A 410 -16.53 -28.61 -21.81
N LEU A 411 -15.28 -28.25 -22.10
CA LEU A 411 -14.93 -27.32 -23.16
C LEU A 411 -15.30 -27.88 -24.53
N LEU A 412 -14.94 -29.14 -24.81
CA LEU A 412 -15.31 -29.80 -26.07
C LEU A 412 -16.83 -29.86 -26.26
N GLN A 413 -17.58 -30.18 -25.20
CA GLN A 413 -19.04 -30.19 -25.26
C GLN A 413 -19.62 -28.79 -25.52
N ALA A 414 -19.03 -27.73 -24.97
CA ALA A 414 -19.44 -26.35 -25.19
C ALA A 414 -19.17 -25.89 -26.63
N GLU A 415 -17.99 -26.19 -27.18
CA GLU A 415 -17.65 -25.90 -28.58
C GLU A 415 -18.57 -26.63 -29.57
N MET A 416 -18.97 -27.85 -29.22
CA MET A 416 -19.90 -28.65 -30.02
C MET A 416 -21.38 -28.25 -29.82
N GLY A 417 -21.69 -27.32 -28.91
CA GLY A 417 -23.05 -26.87 -28.60
C GLY A 417 -23.95 -27.95 -27.95
N ILE A 418 -23.34 -28.94 -27.29
CA ILE A 418 -24.02 -30.07 -26.64
C ILE A 418 -23.80 -30.11 -25.12
N SER A 419 -23.15 -29.09 -24.55
CA SER A 419 -22.85 -28.97 -23.12
C SER A 419 -24.10 -28.91 -22.22
N GLY A 420 -25.26 -28.56 -22.79
CA GLY A 420 -26.47 -28.28 -22.04
C GLY A 420 -26.41 -26.98 -21.22
N LYS A 421 -25.33 -26.20 -21.34
CA LYS A 421 -25.20 -24.87 -20.74
C LYS A 421 -25.98 -23.84 -21.54
N SER A 422 -26.42 -22.77 -20.88
CA SER A 422 -26.93 -21.60 -21.59
C SER A 422 -25.78 -20.94 -22.34
N LYS A 423 -26.08 -20.35 -23.51
CA LYS A 423 -25.09 -19.63 -24.31
C LYS A 423 -24.39 -18.53 -23.49
N GLY A 424 -25.16 -17.77 -22.71
CA GLY A 424 -24.65 -16.63 -21.96
C GLY A 424 -24.71 -15.32 -22.73
N ASN A 425 -24.61 -14.21 -22.01
CA ASN A 425 -24.57 -12.84 -22.54
C ASN A 425 -23.20 -12.17 -22.33
N PHE A 426 -22.25 -12.89 -21.73
CA PHE A 426 -20.90 -12.39 -21.50
C PHE A 426 -20.25 -12.00 -22.82
N ASN A 427 -19.71 -10.78 -22.86
CA ASN A 427 -18.94 -10.28 -23.98
C ASN A 427 -17.59 -9.79 -23.45
N PRO A 428 -16.46 -10.42 -23.82
CA PRO A 428 -15.14 -10.07 -23.30
C PRO A 428 -14.75 -8.62 -23.63
N ALA A 429 -15.24 -8.04 -24.74
CA ALA A 429 -14.99 -6.65 -25.10
C ALA A 429 -15.76 -5.63 -24.22
N LYS A 430 -16.78 -6.07 -23.48
CA LYS A 430 -17.48 -5.27 -22.45
C LYS A 430 -16.94 -5.55 -21.04
N ALA A 431 -16.06 -6.54 -20.91
CA ALA A 431 -15.33 -6.89 -19.71
C ALA A 431 -13.88 -6.38 -19.78
N GLU A 432 -13.63 -5.32 -20.57
CA GLU A 432 -12.43 -4.52 -20.36
C GLU A 432 -12.38 -4.16 -18.87
N GLU A 433 -11.25 -4.47 -18.24
CA GLU A 433 -10.99 -4.10 -16.85
C GLU A 433 -11.51 -2.68 -16.66
N PRO A 434 -12.33 -2.40 -15.63
CA PRO A 434 -12.74 -1.03 -15.38
C PRO A 434 -11.47 -0.20 -15.41
N THR A 435 -11.41 0.78 -16.31
CA THR A 435 -10.43 1.87 -16.21
C THR A 435 -10.48 2.26 -14.76
N TYR A 436 -9.38 2.03 -14.02
CA TYR A 436 -9.35 2.19 -12.57
C TYR A 436 -9.92 3.57 -12.24
N ASP A 437 -11.20 3.62 -11.87
CA ASP A 437 -11.74 4.82 -11.27
C ASP A 437 -11.12 4.80 -9.89
N LEU A 438 -10.22 5.73 -9.64
CA LEU A 438 -9.59 5.90 -8.34
C LEU A 438 -10.65 6.14 -7.23
N ASN A 439 -11.90 6.42 -7.59
CA ASN A 439 -13.05 6.51 -6.69
C ASN A 439 -13.74 5.16 -6.41
N GLU A 440 -13.52 4.10 -7.21
CA GLU A 440 -14.08 2.75 -7.01
C GLU A 440 -13.19 1.83 -6.15
N MET A 441 -12.06 2.32 -5.60
CA MET A 441 -11.18 1.60 -4.65
C MET A 441 -11.88 1.17 -3.32
N THR A 442 -13.19 1.34 -3.21
CA THR A 442 -13.96 1.20 -1.98
C THR A 442 -14.11 -0.23 -1.46
N SER A 443 -13.91 -1.28 -2.27
CA SER A 443 -14.14 -2.66 -1.78
C SER A 443 -12.94 -3.28 -1.04
N PHE A 444 -11.71 -2.84 -1.31
CA PHE A 444 -10.49 -3.36 -0.66
C PHE A 444 -9.84 -2.37 0.32
N ASP A 445 -10.25 -1.11 0.31
CA ASP A 445 -9.80 -0.08 1.28
C ASP A 445 -10.44 -0.24 2.67
N ASP A 446 -11.41 -1.16 2.82
CA ASP A 446 -12.30 -1.28 3.98
C ASP A 446 -11.81 -2.24 5.08
N VAL A 447 -10.58 -2.77 4.98
CA VAL A 447 -10.08 -3.75 5.94
C VAL A 447 -8.80 -3.27 6.63
N ASP A 448 -8.94 -2.31 7.55
CA ASP A 448 -8.00 -2.16 8.67
C ASP A 448 -8.36 -3.21 9.73
N LEU A 449 -7.84 -4.43 9.55
CA LEU A 449 -7.87 -5.47 10.59
C LEU A 449 -6.46 -5.84 11.04
N ASP A 450 -6.36 -6.02 12.36
CA ASP A 450 -5.23 -6.61 13.04
C ASP A 450 -5.01 -8.03 12.50
N MET A 451 -3.89 -8.24 11.80
CA MET A 451 -3.48 -9.59 11.38
C MET A 451 -3.04 -10.43 12.58
N ASP A 452 -2.86 -9.82 13.76
CA ASP A 452 -2.53 -10.52 15.01
C ASP A 452 -3.71 -11.40 15.49
N GLU A 453 -4.94 -11.09 15.09
CA GLU A 453 -6.13 -11.96 15.32
C GLU A 453 -6.23 -13.14 14.34
N ILE A 454 -5.33 -13.23 13.34
CA ILE A 454 -5.32 -14.33 12.35
C ILE A 454 -4.39 -15.47 12.79
N THR A 455 -3.64 -15.27 13.89
CA THR A 455 -2.66 -16.25 14.40
C THR A 455 -3.14 -17.16 15.54
N GLU A 456 -4.43 -17.21 15.86
CA GLU A 456 -5.00 -18.32 16.66
C GLU A 456 -5.53 -19.47 15.81
#